data_AF-A0A437JRP6-F1
#
_entry.id   AF-A0A437JRP6-F1
#
_cell.length_a   1.000
_cell.length_b   1.000
_cell.length_c   1.000
_cell.angle_alpha   90.00
_cell.angle_beta   90.00
_cell.angle_gamma   90.00
#
_symmetry.space_group_name_H-M   'P 1'
#
loop_
_entity.id
_entity.type
_entity.pdbx_description
1 polymer ?
#
loop_
_entity_poly.entity_id
_entity_poly.type
_entity_poly.pdbx_seq_one_letter_code
_entity_poly.pdbx_strand_id
1 'polypeptide(L)'
;MTHAGGQSKETVPMPQAFAWLHLPDTPMAGRLRAALMAADILPQVLHADTGAWQRQLEPLAQGAPGAVVFDVTADPMVPGRPLERAVRTIPESVRRRTWLTRFGGGHVSAADRDWVQALGFAGLLADLGHGAAGADLQAWVAAVAGHCAVAPPTAATLTRFVQVMRPASAATDARGLVHALTGQNPEAVAALWLNDLPVADRRYHLRTWPRCLLGSEAVGHITRLHDLGRGDATALGQAMGALGLLSHVTQEHPFQDADLFYRLAWSPGADAVPLEAVYAHLRDPDVLPARTRSHLGHDYAESWVGRDAVDRVVERWSVDRIDAWIVLQRLMAWGCFDHVLAARPFGDGEYFFRWRPGP
;
A
#
# COMPACT_ATOMS: atom_id res chain seq x y z
N MET A 1 46.13 -2.69 57.38
CA MET A 1 45.47 -1.73 56.49
C MET A 1 45.38 -2.36 55.11
N THR A 2 44.27 -3.04 54.85
CA THR A 2 43.96 -3.69 53.57
C THR A 2 42.65 -3.08 53.09
N HIS A 3 42.75 -2.16 52.12
CA HIS A 3 41.58 -1.54 51.51
C HIS A 3 40.94 -2.53 50.53
N ALA A 4 39.75 -3.02 50.89
CA ALA A 4 38.83 -3.67 49.98
C ALA A 4 38.19 -2.58 49.10
N GLY A 5 38.70 -2.42 47.87
CA GLY A 5 38.04 -1.64 46.82
C GLY A 5 36.92 -2.48 46.21
N GLY A 6 35.68 -2.22 46.62
CA GLY A 6 34.51 -2.75 45.95
C GLY A 6 34.43 -2.20 44.53
N GLN A 7 34.63 -3.08 43.55
CA GLN A 7 34.27 -2.79 42.17
C GLN A 7 32.74 -2.81 42.08
N SER A 8 32.16 -1.62 42.02
CA SER A 8 30.81 -1.40 41.52
C SER A 8 30.71 -2.09 40.16
N LYS A 9 29.86 -3.11 40.06
CA LYS A 9 29.42 -3.64 38.76
C LYS A 9 28.79 -2.47 38.00
N GLU A 10 29.51 -1.93 37.03
CA GLU A 10 28.91 -1.15 35.95
C GLU A 10 27.80 -2.01 35.36
N THR A 11 26.56 -1.61 35.63
CA THR A 11 25.40 -2.07 34.90
C THR A 11 25.63 -1.66 33.45
N VAL A 12 26.07 -2.62 32.63
CA VAL A 12 26.07 -2.50 31.17
C VAL A 12 24.70 -1.92 30.78
N PRO A 13 24.63 -0.76 30.11
CA PRO A 13 23.35 -0.19 29.74
C PRO A 13 22.61 -1.25 28.93
N MET A 14 21.36 -1.52 29.33
CA MET A 14 20.48 -2.43 28.58
C MET A 14 20.52 -2.04 27.10
N PRO A 15 20.45 -2.99 26.15
CA PRO A 15 20.35 -2.62 24.75
C PRO A 15 19.15 -1.68 24.61
N GLN A 16 19.41 -0.44 24.18
CA GLN A 16 18.37 0.52 23.92
C GLN A 16 17.45 -0.09 22.85
N ALA A 17 16.15 -0.21 23.15
CA ALA A 17 15.18 -0.69 22.19
C ALA A 17 15.27 0.16 20.92
N PHE A 18 15.22 -0.49 19.75
CA PHE A 18 15.34 0.20 18.47
C PHE A 18 14.36 -0.35 17.44
N ALA A 19 14.10 0.47 16.43
CA ALA A 19 13.38 0.07 15.23
C ALA A 19 14.11 0.56 13.99
N TRP A 20 14.38 -0.36 13.05
CA TRP A 20 14.92 -0.03 11.74
C TRP A 20 13.82 0.46 10.81
N LEU A 21 13.99 1.64 10.21
CA LEU A 21 13.00 2.29 9.38
C LEU A 21 13.54 2.50 7.98
N HIS A 22 12.88 1.90 6.99
CA HIS A 22 12.99 2.26 5.59
C HIS A 22 11.67 2.94 5.20
N LEU A 23 11.59 4.26 5.29
CA LEU A 23 10.37 5.03 5.09
C LEU A 23 10.61 6.22 4.15
N PRO A 24 9.63 6.57 3.31
CA PRO A 24 9.67 7.82 2.55
C PRO A 24 9.54 9.02 3.49
N ASP A 25 9.92 10.20 3.00
CA ASP A 25 9.75 11.46 3.73
C ASP A 25 8.30 11.96 3.62
N THR A 26 7.40 11.33 4.39
CA THR A 26 5.97 11.66 4.45
C THR A 26 5.54 12.10 5.85
N PRO A 27 4.42 12.85 6.00
CA PRO A 27 3.83 13.14 7.30
C PRO A 27 3.61 11.89 8.15
N MET A 28 3.17 10.79 7.51
CA MET A 28 2.92 9.52 8.18
C MET A 28 4.20 8.90 8.76
N ALA A 29 5.31 8.96 8.02
CA ALA A 29 6.60 8.51 8.52
C ALA A 29 7.08 9.35 9.72
N GLY A 30 6.79 10.66 9.75
CA GLY A 30 7.02 11.52 10.90
C GLY A 30 6.21 11.10 12.14
N ARG A 31 4.90 10.83 11.96
CA ARG A 31 4.03 10.32 13.04
C ARG A 31 4.53 8.99 13.59
N LEU A 32 4.98 8.09 12.72
CA LEU A 32 5.52 6.78 13.11
C LEU A 32 6.78 6.94 13.98
N ARG A 33 7.73 7.77 13.55
CA ARG A 33 8.94 8.09 14.34
C ARG A 33 8.56 8.68 15.69
N ALA A 34 7.55 9.55 15.74
CA ALA A 34 7.08 10.13 16.98
C ALA A 34 6.47 9.12 17.96
N ALA A 35 5.71 8.16 17.44
CA ALA A 35 5.15 7.09 18.24
C ALA A 35 6.23 6.17 18.82
N LEU A 36 7.27 5.83 18.05
CA LEU A 36 8.39 5.05 18.54
C LEU A 36 9.16 5.77 19.65
N MET A 37 9.46 7.06 19.45
CA MET A 37 10.13 7.88 20.46
C MET A 37 9.30 8.02 21.74
N ALA A 38 7.97 8.08 21.63
CA ALA A 38 7.09 8.09 22.79
C ALA A 38 7.18 6.78 23.62
N ALA A 39 7.56 5.67 22.98
CA ALA A 39 7.74 4.35 23.58
C ALA A 39 9.19 4.07 24.02
N ASP A 40 10.07 5.07 24.02
CA ASP A 40 11.52 4.92 24.27
C ASP A 40 12.21 3.94 23.29
N ILE A 41 11.68 3.82 22.06
CA ILE A 41 12.25 3.02 20.98
C ILE A 41 12.97 3.95 20.01
N LEU A 42 14.27 3.75 19.84
CA LEU A 42 15.09 4.59 18.97
C LEU A 42 14.85 4.26 17.48
N PRO A 43 14.27 5.18 16.68
CA PRO A 43 14.17 4.99 15.25
C PRO A 43 15.55 5.12 14.58
N GLN A 44 15.96 4.12 13.82
CA GLN A 44 17.22 4.10 13.06
C GLN A 44 16.94 3.89 11.57
N VAL A 45 17.78 4.44 10.69
CA VAL A 45 17.59 4.34 9.23
C VAL A 45 18.06 2.98 8.72
N LEU A 46 17.20 2.27 7.98
CA LEU A 46 17.56 1.04 7.28
C LEU A 46 18.00 1.35 5.85
N HIS A 47 19.23 1.01 5.50
CA HIS A 47 19.79 1.24 4.17
C HIS A 47 19.60 -0.01 3.30
N ALA A 48 18.45 -0.09 2.63
CA ALA A 48 18.04 -1.27 1.86
C ALA A 48 18.85 -1.49 0.56
N ASP A 49 19.39 -0.43 -0.05
CA ASP A 49 19.97 -0.50 -1.41
C ASP A 49 21.48 -0.76 -1.46
N THR A 50 22.19 -0.69 -0.32
CA THR A 50 23.67 -0.74 -0.29
C THR A 50 24.24 -2.06 0.21
N GLY A 51 23.42 -3.10 0.34
CA GLY A 51 23.78 -4.38 0.98
C GLY A 51 24.07 -4.27 2.49
N ALA A 52 24.10 -3.05 3.04
CA ALA A 52 24.31 -2.78 4.45
C ALA A 52 23.19 -3.36 5.33
N TRP A 53 21.98 -3.51 4.77
CA TRP A 53 20.81 -4.06 5.47
C TRP A 53 21.09 -5.41 6.15
N GLN A 54 21.91 -6.29 5.56
CA GLN A 54 22.23 -7.60 6.16
C GLN A 54 22.85 -7.42 7.54
N ARG A 55 23.88 -6.57 7.63
CA ARG A 55 24.55 -6.26 8.90
C ARG A 55 23.63 -5.52 9.87
N GLN A 56 22.73 -4.68 9.37
CA GLN A 56 21.76 -3.95 10.21
C GLN A 56 20.72 -4.90 10.83
N LEU A 57 20.26 -5.90 10.08
CA LEU A 57 19.23 -6.85 10.52
C LEU A 57 19.79 -8.05 11.30
N GLU A 58 21.09 -8.32 11.20
CA GLU A 58 21.76 -9.44 11.89
C GLU A 58 21.45 -9.52 13.40
N PRO A 59 21.50 -8.42 14.19
CA PRO A 59 21.15 -8.49 15.60
C PRO A 59 19.71 -8.97 15.85
N LEU A 60 18.76 -8.57 15.00
CA LEU A 60 17.37 -9.02 15.10
C LEU A 60 17.23 -10.50 14.75
N ALA A 61 17.98 -10.97 13.74
CA ALA A 61 18.04 -12.38 13.38
C ALA A 61 18.61 -13.24 14.52
N GLN A 62 19.55 -12.68 15.30
CA GLN A 62 20.13 -13.29 16.51
C GLN A 62 19.24 -13.13 17.76
N GLY A 63 18.07 -12.49 17.64
CA GLY A 63 17.06 -12.42 18.70
C GLY A 63 17.04 -11.12 19.50
N ALA A 64 17.87 -10.13 19.19
CA ALA A 64 17.87 -8.84 19.89
C ALA A 64 16.46 -8.19 19.88
N PRO A 65 16.05 -7.53 20.98
CA PRO A 65 14.76 -6.86 21.04
C PRO A 65 14.73 -5.68 20.07
N GLY A 66 13.75 -5.67 19.17
CA GLY A 66 13.65 -4.65 18.13
C GLY A 66 12.66 -5.01 17.03
N ALA A 67 12.43 -4.04 16.15
CA ALA A 67 11.46 -4.13 15.07
C ALA A 67 12.00 -3.53 13.77
N VAL A 68 11.29 -3.80 12.67
CA VAL A 68 11.55 -3.18 11.37
C VAL A 68 10.26 -2.61 10.82
N VAL A 69 10.34 -1.45 10.20
CA VAL A 69 9.29 -0.91 9.35
C VAL A 69 9.87 -0.68 7.96
N PHE A 70 9.29 -1.32 6.97
CA PHE A 70 9.80 -1.34 5.61
C PHE A 70 8.74 -0.87 4.61
N ASP A 71 8.94 0.31 4.02
CA ASP A 71 8.08 0.80 2.97
C ASP A 71 8.27 0.01 1.67
N VAL A 72 7.14 -0.39 1.12
CA VAL A 72 6.99 -1.12 -0.13
C VAL A 72 6.19 -0.29 -1.14
N THR A 73 6.16 1.03 -0.99
CA THR A 73 5.68 1.90 -2.07
C THR A 73 6.73 1.90 -3.19
N ALA A 74 6.29 1.85 -4.45
CA ALA A 74 7.19 1.92 -5.60
C ALA A 74 7.95 3.25 -5.60
N ASP A 75 9.26 3.20 -5.82
CA ASP A 75 10.05 4.39 -6.15
C ASP A 75 9.64 4.85 -7.56
N PRO A 76 9.17 6.10 -7.76
CA PRO A 76 8.84 6.60 -9.09
C PRO A 76 10.03 6.54 -10.08
N MET A 77 11.26 6.49 -9.59
CA MET A 77 12.50 6.43 -10.36
C MET A 77 13.05 5.02 -10.57
N VAL A 78 12.52 4.01 -9.86
CA VAL A 78 12.89 2.60 -10.01
C VAL A 78 11.62 1.76 -10.03
N PRO A 79 11.24 1.14 -11.17
CA PRO A 79 10.12 0.19 -11.21
C PRO A 79 10.44 -0.98 -10.27
N GLY A 80 9.97 -0.88 -9.04
CA GLY A 80 10.29 -1.80 -7.97
C GLY A 80 9.13 -2.76 -7.78
N ARG A 81 9.43 -4.04 -7.63
CA ARG A 81 8.47 -5.08 -7.28
C ARG A 81 8.34 -5.08 -5.76
N PRO A 82 7.31 -4.42 -5.20
CA PRO A 82 7.31 -4.01 -3.80
C PRO A 82 7.39 -5.19 -2.83
N LEU A 83 6.65 -6.26 -3.12
CA LEU A 83 6.62 -7.45 -2.27
C LEU A 83 7.87 -8.31 -2.44
N GLU A 84 8.35 -8.51 -3.67
CA GLU A 84 9.60 -9.23 -3.95
C GLU A 84 10.78 -8.54 -3.25
N ARG A 85 10.86 -7.19 -3.31
CA ARG A 85 11.91 -6.43 -2.62
C ARG A 85 11.89 -6.72 -1.13
N ALA A 86 10.72 -6.64 -0.49
CA ALA A 86 10.59 -6.91 0.93
C ALA A 86 11.02 -8.35 1.28
N VAL A 87 10.57 -9.35 0.51
CA VAL A 87 10.93 -10.76 0.73
C VAL A 87 12.43 -11.00 0.57
N ARG A 88 13.07 -10.38 -0.43
CA ARG A 88 14.51 -10.53 -0.70
C ARG A 88 15.39 -9.79 0.32
N THR A 89 14.93 -8.63 0.79
CA THR A 89 15.68 -7.79 1.74
C THR A 89 15.46 -8.21 3.19
N ILE A 90 14.30 -8.75 3.55
CA ILE A 90 13.97 -9.09 4.95
C ILE A 90 14.04 -10.61 5.15
N PRO A 91 15.04 -11.12 5.91
CA PRO A 91 15.16 -12.53 6.23
C PRO A 91 13.93 -13.07 6.94
N GLU A 92 13.56 -14.32 6.67
CA GLU A 92 12.38 -14.97 7.25
C GLU A 92 12.35 -14.90 8.79
N SER A 93 13.50 -15.08 9.44
CA SER A 93 13.65 -14.99 10.91
C SER A 93 13.27 -13.63 11.50
N VAL A 94 13.34 -12.57 10.70
CA VAL A 94 13.06 -11.18 11.10
C VAL A 94 11.62 -10.77 10.73
N ARG A 95 10.98 -11.40 9.72
CA ARG A 95 9.68 -10.95 9.17
C ARG A 95 8.58 -10.78 10.23
N ARG A 96 8.50 -11.67 11.21
CA ARG A 96 7.52 -11.58 12.32
C ARG A 96 7.64 -10.31 13.19
N ARG A 97 8.74 -9.56 13.05
CA ARG A 97 9.00 -8.28 13.72
C ARG A 97 9.05 -7.11 12.72
N THR A 98 8.63 -7.35 11.48
CA THR A 98 8.69 -6.41 10.38
C THR A 98 7.30 -6.05 9.90
N TRP A 99 6.97 -4.76 9.96
CA TRP A 99 5.76 -4.21 9.33
C TRP A 99 6.11 -3.66 7.97
N LEU A 100 5.34 -4.03 6.95
CA LEU A 100 5.40 -3.38 5.66
C LEU A 100 4.54 -2.11 5.69
N THR A 101 4.91 -1.09 4.93
CA THR A 101 4.09 0.13 4.78
C THR A 101 3.87 0.48 3.32
N ARG A 102 2.72 1.10 3.03
CA ARG A 102 2.35 1.65 1.72
C ARG A 102 1.82 3.07 1.83
N PHE A 103 2.55 3.90 2.59
CA PHE A 103 2.10 5.27 2.87
C PHE A 103 2.03 6.13 1.62
N GLY A 104 2.89 5.87 0.64
CA GLY A 104 2.95 6.64 -0.60
C GLY A 104 2.07 6.11 -1.74
N GLY A 105 1.33 5.00 -1.59
CA GLY A 105 0.49 4.56 -2.70
C GLY A 105 -0.29 3.25 -2.56
N GLY A 106 -1.40 3.21 -3.31
CA GLY A 106 -2.22 2.03 -3.52
C GLY A 106 -3.25 1.79 -2.42
N HIS A 107 -4.38 1.20 -2.82
CA HIS A 107 -5.36 0.58 -1.94
C HIS A 107 -4.74 -0.49 -1.03
N VAL A 108 -5.20 -0.59 0.21
CA VAL A 108 -4.85 -1.68 1.14
C VAL A 108 -6.10 -2.29 1.77
N SER A 109 -6.52 -3.43 1.22
CA SER A 109 -7.63 -4.26 1.69
C SER A 109 -7.25 -5.18 2.85
N ALA A 110 -8.24 -5.88 3.42
CA ALA A 110 -7.98 -6.98 4.35
C ALA A 110 -7.19 -8.11 3.68
N ALA A 111 -7.57 -8.51 2.46
CA ALA A 111 -6.86 -9.55 1.70
C ALA A 111 -5.37 -9.22 1.45
N ASP A 112 -5.02 -7.93 1.28
CA ASP A 112 -3.61 -7.51 1.16
C ASP A 112 -2.85 -7.73 2.49
N ARG A 113 -3.48 -7.41 3.62
CA ARG A 113 -2.90 -7.61 4.95
C ARG A 113 -2.71 -9.10 5.24
N ASP A 114 -3.72 -9.91 4.91
CA ASP A 114 -3.68 -11.36 5.09
C ASP A 114 -2.55 -11.98 4.25
N TRP A 115 -2.38 -11.54 3.00
CA TRP A 115 -1.29 -12.00 2.15
C TRP A 115 0.09 -11.62 2.71
N VAL A 116 0.26 -10.38 3.19
CA VAL A 116 1.52 -9.96 3.82
C VAL A 116 1.82 -10.79 5.08
N GLN A 117 0.79 -11.12 5.88
CA GLN A 117 0.94 -11.98 7.05
C GLN A 117 1.27 -13.44 6.67
N ALA A 118 0.67 -13.98 5.61
CA ALA A 118 0.99 -15.31 5.08
C ALA A 118 2.46 -15.43 4.65
N LEU A 119 3.07 -14.33 4.18
CA LEU A 119 4.51 -14.24 3.88
C LEU A 119 5.40 -14.14 5.13
N GLY A 120 4.81 -14.15 6.33
CA GLY A 120 5.48 -14.15 7.63
C GLY A 120 5.74 -12.76 8.22
N PHE A 121 5.29 -11.69 7.56
CA PHE A 121 5.45 -10.32 8.08
C PHE A 121 4.47 -10.03 9.21
N ALA A 122 4.82 -9.10 10.11
CA ALA A 122 3.98 -8.72 11.23
C ALA A 122 2.66 -8.04 10.81
N GLY A 123 2.67 -7.34 9.66
CA GLY A 123 1.48 -6.74 9.07
C GLY A 123 1.80 -5.72 7.98
N LEU A 124 0.74 -5.16 7.41
CA LEU A 124 0.79 -4.12 6.38
C LEU A 124 0.07 -2.86 6.85
N LEU A 125 0.78 -1.74 6.85
CA LEU A 125 0.29 -0.44 7.30
C LEU A 125 0.04 0.48 6.10
N ALA A 126 -1.17 0.99 6.00
CA ALA A 126 -1.57 1.95 4.97
C ALA A 126 -1.82 3.35 5.54
N ASP A 127 -2.31 3.38 6.76
CA ASP A 127 -2.65 4.58 7.52
C ASP A 127 -2.60 4.21 9.01
N LEU A 128 -2.23 5.16 9.86
CA LEU A 128 -2.27 5.05 11.33
C LEU A 128 -3.15 6.16 11.94
N GLY A 129 -4.06 6.70 11.14
CA GLY A 129 -4.93 7.81 11.47
C GLY A 129 -4.23 9.16 11.42
N HIS A 130 -5.02 10.19 11.18
CA HIS A 130 -4.61 11.59 11.18
C HIS A 130 -5.22 12.26 12.43
N GLY A 131 -4.44 13.06 13.16
CA GLY A 131 -4.88 13.70 14.42
C GLY A 131 -4.30 13.10 15.70
N ALA A 132 -5.10 12.98 16.76
CA ALA A 132 -4.69 12.42 18.06
C ALA A 132 -4.26 10.94 17.94
N ALA A 133 -3.75 10.34 19.03
CA ALA A 133 -3.38 8.93 19.06
C ALA A 133 -4.62 8.02 18.90
N GLY A 134 -4.95 7.69 17.65
CA GLY A 134 -6.05 6.78 17.32
C GLY A 134 -5.76 5.32 17.72
N ALA A 135 -6.80 4.50 17.74
CA ALA A 135 -6.71 3.09 18.14
C ALA A 135 -5.66 2.31 17.33
N ASP A 136 -5.56 2.56 16.01
CA ASP A 136 -4.62 1.87 15.14
C ASP A 136 -3.16 2.19 15.49
N LEU A 137 -2.83 3.47 15.72
CA LEU A 137 -1.49 3.89 16.13
C LEU A 137 -1.11 3.31 17.49
N GLN A 138 -2.06 3.30 18.44
CA GLN A 138 -1.87 2.75 19.76
C GLN A 138 -1.65 1.23 19.72
N ALA A 139 -2.46 0.51 18.97
CA ALA A 139 -2.32 -0.93 18.79
C ALA A 139 -0.99 -1.29 18.13
N TRP A 140 -0.61 -0.55 17.08
CA TRP A 140 0.65 -0.75 16.39
C TRP A 140 1.87 -0.50 17.30
N VAL A 141 1.93 0.64 17.99
CA VAL A 141 3.09 0.95 18.85
C VAL A 141 3.18 -0.02 20.03
N ALA A 142 2.04 -0.51 20.54
CA ALA A 142 2.03 -1.53 21.57
C ALA A 142 2.57 -2.87 21.09
N ALA A 143 2.25 -3.27 19.86
CA ALA A 143 2.82 -4.46 19.24
C ALA A 143 4.34 -4.33 19.10
N VAL A 144 4.83 -3.19 18.56
CA VAL A 144 6.27 -2.91 18.42
C VAL A 144 6.97 -2.93 19.79
N ALA A 145 6.39 -2.27 20.79
CA ALA A 145 6.91 -2.26 22.17
C ALA A 145 7.06 -3.69 22.73
N GLY A 146 6.11 -4.58 22.44
CA GLY A 146 6.20 -6.00 22.79
C GLY A 146 7.41 -6.71 22.18
N HIS A 147 7.72 -6.48 20.90
CA HIS A 147 8.91 -7.04 20.25
C HIS A 147 10.23 -6.41 20.73
N CYS A 148 10.16 -5.17 21.19
CA CYS A 148 11.26 -4.43 21.80
C CYS A 148 11.43 -4.71 23.31
N ALA A 149 10.55 -5.51 23.91
CA ALA A 149 10.53 -5.77 25.36
C ALA A 149 10.50 -4.49 26.22
N VAL A 150 9.78 -3.47 25.77
CA VAL A 150 9.55 -2.21 26.50
C VAL A 150 8.07 -2.01 26.81
N ALA A 151 7.77 -1.16 27.80
CA ALA A 151 6.40 -0.82 28.12
C ALA A 151 5.78 0.05 27.01
N PRO A 152 4.54 -0.22 26.56
CA PRO A 152 3.88 0.63 25.59
C PRO A 152 3.57 2.02 26.18
N PRO A 153 3.62 3.09 25.39
CA PRO A 153 3.30 4.42 25.86
C PRO A 153 1.81 4.55 26.19
N THR A 154 1.49 5.41 27.15
CA THR A 154 0.08 5.79 27.39
C THR A 154 -0.47 6.59 26.21
N ALA A 155 -1.79 6.56 26.00
CA ALA A 155 -2.44 7.34 24.95
C ALA A 155 -2.16 8.85 25.07
N ALA A 156 -2.03 9.37 26.30
CA ALA A 156 -1.68 10.76 26.57
C ALA A 156 -0.24 11.08 26.15
N THR A 157 0.71 10.22 26.51
CA THR A 157 2.12 10.35 26.08
C THR A 157 2.21 10.33 24.57
N LEU A 158 1.58 9.34 23.93
CA LEU A 158 1.57 9.17 22.48
C LEU A 158 0.99 10.38 21.76
N THR A 159 -0.16 10.89 22.22
CA THR A 159 -0.79 12.09 21.65
C THR A 159 0.12 13.30 21.73
N ARG A 160 0.76 13.54 22.89
CA ARG A 160 1.68 14.67 23.08
C ARG A 160 2.85 14.63 22.10
N PHE A 161 3.50 13.47 21.95
CA PHE A 161 4.65 13.33 21.04
C PHE A 161 4.25 13.54 19.57
N VAL A 162 3.13 12.94 19.15
CA VAL A 162 2.61 13.06 17.78
C VAL A 162 2.23 14.51 17.44
N GLN A 163 1.68 15.26 18.40
CA GLN A 163 1.34 16.67 18.22
C GLN A 163 2.57 17.57 18.13
N VAL A 164 3.54 17.39 19.03
CA VAL A 164 4.74 18.23 19.12
C VAL A 164 5.66 18.02 17.91
N MET A 165 5.79 16.78 17.45
CA MET A 165 6.70 16.43 16.34
C MET A 165 6.03 16.45 14.96
N ARG A 166 4.83 17.06 14.85
CA ARG A 166 4.16 17.23 13.57
C ARG A 166 4.97 18.21 12.68
N PRO A 167 5.45 17.81 11.50
CA PRO A 167 6.21 18.71 10.64
C PRO A 167 5.34 19.90 10.21
N ALA A 168 5.90 21.11 10.27
CA ALA A 168 5.19 22.37 10.06
C ALA A 168 4.81 22.66 8.59
N SER A 169 5.37 21.94 7.61
CA SER A 169 5.25 22.31 6.18
C SER A 169 4.89 21.16 5.22
N ALA A 170 4.30 20.07 5.69
CA ALA A 170 4.11 18.94 4.80
C ALA A 170 2.96 19.20 3.81
N ALA A 171 3.30 19.39 2.53
CA ALA A 171 2.39 19.15 1.42
C ALA A 171 1.69 17.81 1.71
N THR A 172 0.36 17.83 1.70
CA THR A 172 -0.39 16.67 2.14
C THR A 172 -0.28 15.60 1.06
N ASP A 173 0.24 14.42 1.42
CA ASP A 173 0.18 13.26 0.53
C ASP A 173 -1.29 12.92 0.21
N ALA A 174 -1.52 12.06 -0.79
CA ALA A 174 -2.88 11.77 -1.25
C ALA A 174 -3.79 11.26 -0.12
N ARG A 175 -3.30 10.42 0.79
CA ARG A 175 -4.09 9.90 1.92
C ARG A 175 -4.43 11.01 2.90
N GLY A 176 -3.45 11.86 3.25
CA GLY A 176 -3.68 12.98 4.13
C GLY A 176 -4.62 14.02 3.52
N LEU A 177 -4.59 14.25 2.19
CA LEU A 177 -5.48 15.21 1.55
C LEU A 177 -6.93 14.69 1.62
N VAL A 178 -7.12 13.40 1.35
CA VAL A 178 -8.42 12.75 1.52
C VAL A 178 -8.91 12.92 2.96
N HIS A 179 -8.06 12.64 3.95
CA HIS A 179 -8.45 12.82 5.34
C HIS A 179 -8.75 14.28 5.69
N ALA A 180 -7.95 15.23 5.24
CA ALA A 180 -8.15 16.65 5.52
C ALA A 180 -9.49 17.18 4.96
N LEU A 181 -9.88 16.70 3.79
CA LEU A 181 -11.11 17.13 3.11
C LEU A 181 -12.37 16.38 3.57
N THR A 182 -12.24 15.14 4.06
CA THR A 182 -13.39 14.26 4.31
C THR A 182 -13.50 13.76 5.76
N GLY A 183 -12.44 13.90 6.55
CA GLY A 183 -12.30 13.27 7.87
C GLY A 183 -12.18 11.74 7.84
N GLN A 184 -12.12 11.13 6.64
CA GLN A 184 -12.17 9.69 6.44
C GLN A 184 -10.91 9.17 5.75
N ASN A 185 -10.68 7.86 5.85
CA ASN A 185 -9.63 7.19 5.09
C ASN A 185 -10.10 6.95 3.64
N PRO A 186 -9.18 6.88 2.66
CA PRO A 186 -9.53 6.74 1.24
C PRO A 186 -10.45 5.57 0.91
N GLU A 187 -10.23 4.41 1.53
CA GLU A 187 -11.05 3.22 1.30
C GLU A 187 -12.50 3.41 1.78
N ALA A 188 -12.72 4.15 2.87
CA ALA A 188 -14.06 4.50 3.35
C ALA A 188 -14.74 5.51 2.41
N VAL A 189 -13.99 6.47 1.87
CA VAL A 189 -14.48 7.41 0.86
C VAL A 189 -14.87 6.67 -0.43
N ALA A 190 -14.08 5.69 -0.88
CA ALA A 190 -14.42 4.85 -2.04
C ALA A 190 -15.72 4.06 -1.80
N ALA A 191 -15.90 3.52 -0.60
CA ALA A 191 -17.13 2.83 -0.21
C ALA A 191 -18.36 3.74 -0.21
N LEU A 192 -18.23 4.96 0.30
CA LEU A 192 -19.28 5.97 0.24
C LEU A 192 -19.61 6.33 -1.23
N TRP A 193 -18.57 6.64 -2.02
CA TRP A 193 -18.73 7.06 -3.41
C TRP A 193 -19.37 6.00 -4.30
N LEU A 194 -19.15 4.72 -4.03
CA LEU A 194 -19.79 3.63 -4.77
C LEU A 194 -21.32 3.69 -4.67
N ASN A 195 -21.86 4.20 -3.55
CA ASN A 195 -23.29 4.28 -3.30
C ASN A 195 -23.89 5.66 -3.62
N ASP A 196 -23.12 6.74 -3.43
CA ASP A 196 -23.63 8.11 -3.49
C ASP A 196 -23.29 8.88 -4.78
N LEU A 197 -22.31 8.41 -5.57
CA LEU A 197 -22.03 8.96 -6.89
C LEU A 197 -22.93 8.32 -7.96
N PRO A 198 -23.19 9.01 -9.10
CA PRO A 198 -24.02 8.48 -10.18
C PRO A 198 -23.27 7.44 -11.03
N VAL A 199 -22.88 6.34 -10.39
CA VAL A 199 -22.20 5.19 -10.99
C VAL A 199 -23.21 4.36 -11.77
N ALA A 200 -23.02 4.26 -13.08
CA ALA A 200 -23.90 3.50 -13.96
C ALA A 200 -23.15 2.98 -15.18
N ASP A 201 -23.71 1.98 -15.84
CA ASP A 201 -23.23 1.55 -17.15
C ASP A 201 -23.56 2.64 -18.18
N ARG A 202 -22.54 3.10 -18.91
CA ARG A 202 -22.69 4.18 -19.90
C ARG A 202 -22.26 3.72 -21.27
N ARG A 203 -22.92 4.18 -22.33
CA ARG A 203 -22.60 3.83 -23.72
C ARG A 203 -22.02 5.02 -24.47
N TYR A 204 -20.89 4.81 -25.14
CA TYR A 204 -20.25 5.82 -25.99
C TYR A 204 -19.51 5.15 -27.16
N HIS A 205 -19.62 5.70 -28.38
CA HIS A 205 -19.08 5.12 -29.62
C HIS A 205 -19.32 3.60 -29.75
N LEU A 206 -20.56 3.16 -29.56
CA LEU A 206 -20.99 1.75 -29.66
C LEU A 206 -20.33 0.80 -28.63
N ARG A 207 -19.59 1.33 -27.65
CA ARG A 207 -19.02 0.58 -26.54
C ARG A 207 -19.77 0.88 -25.25
N THR A 208 -20.07 -0.17 -24.49
CA THR A 208 -20.60 -0.04 -23.13
C THR A 208 -19.42 -0.03 -22.14
N TRP A 209 -19.46 0.92 -21.23
CA TRP A 209 -18.50 1.13 -20.15
C TRP A 209 -19.21 0.84 -18.83
N PRO A 210 -18.92 -0.29 -18.16
CA PRO A 210 -19.63 -0.67 -16.95
C PRO A 210 -19.19 0.15 -15.73
N ARG A 211 -20.10 0.39 -14.78
CA ARG A 211 -19.84 1.08 -13.49
C ARG A 211 -19.02 2.38 -13.64
N CYS A 212 -19.51 3.32 -14.45
CA CYS A 212 -18.83 4.56 -14.77
C CYS A 212 -19.54 5.81 -14.24
N LEU A 213 -18.76 6.87 -14.06
CA LEU A 213 -19.19 8.21 -13.69
C LEU A 213 -18.62 9.25 -14.67
N LEU A 214 -19.36 10.32 -14.95
CA LEU A 214 -18.85 11.48 -15.70
C LEU A 214 -18.09 12.40 -14.72
N GLY A 215 -16.89 12.84 -15.07
CA GLY A 215 -16.04 13.66 -14.19
C GLY A 215 -16.74 14.92 -13.69
N SER A 216 -17.38 15.66 -14.60
CA SER A 216 -18.12 16.88 -14.31
C SER A 216 -19.31 16.68 -13.36
N GLU A 217 -20.07 15.60 -13.55
CA GLU A 217 -21.15 15.20 -12.63
C GLU A 217 -20.59 14.79 -11.27
N ALA A 218 -19.54 13.97 -11.27
CA ALA A 218 -18.91 13.49 -10.05
C ALA A 218 -18.40 14.63 -9.18
N VAL A 219 -17.74 15.64 -9.74
CA VAL A 219 -17.31 16.84 -9.00
C VAL A 219 -18.51 17.55 -8.35
N GLY A 220 -19.61 17.72 -9.08
CA GLY A 220 -20.83 18.32 -8.53
C GLY A 220 -21.44 17.51 -7.38
N HIS A 221 -21.37 16.18 -7.43
CA HIS A 221 -21.81 15.31 -6.33
C HIS A 221 -20.84 15.37 -5.15
N ILE A 222 -19.52 15.29 -5.38
CA ILE A 222 -18.48 15.36 -4.33
C ILE A 222 -18.58 16.67 -3.56
N THR A 223 -18.77 17.80 -4.26
CA THR A 223 -19.01 19.12 -3.64
C THR A 223 -20.15 19.08 -2.62
N ARG A 224 -21.28 18.43 -2.96
CA ARG A 224 -22.43 18.32 -2.05
C ARG A 224 -22.20 17.33 -0.92
N LEU A 225 -21.55 16.20 -1.22
CA LEU A 225 -21.33 15.10 -0.26
C LEU A 225 -20.37 15.50 0.86
N HIS A 226 -19.34 16.30 0.53
CA HIS A 226 -18.26 16.66 1.47
C HIS A 226 -18.25 18.15 1.83
N ASP A 227 -19.24 18.93 1.38
CA ASP A 227 -19.31 20.40 1.57
C ASP A 227 -18.04 21.13 1.09
N LEU A 228 -17.62 20.82 -0.15
CA LEU A 228 -16.36 21.29 -0.75
C LEU A 228 -16.58 22.20 -1.94
N GLY A 229 -15.69 23.18 -2.14
CA GLY A 229 -15.59 23.87 -3.43
C GLY A 229 -15.20 22.90 -4.56
N ARG A 230 -15.56 23.22 -5.82
CA ARG A 230 -15.23 22.35 -6.98
C ARG A 230 -13.73 22.08 -7.14
N GLY A 231 -12.89 23.05 -6.76
CA GLY A 231 -11.44 22.88 -6.75
C GLY A 231 -10.99 21.78 -5.80
N ASP A 232 -11.45 21.82 -4.54
CA ASP A 232 -11.14 20.80 -3.54
C ASP A 232 -11.77 19.45 -3.88
N ALA A 233 -12.98 19.43 -4.44
CA ALA A 233 -13.60 18.21 -4.94
C ALA A 233 -12.80 17.55 -6.08
N THR A 234 -12.24 18.37 -6.98
CA THR A 234 -11.32 17.90 -8.03
C THR A 234 -10.03 17.37 -7.43
N ALA A 235 -9.43 18.09 -6.49
CA ALA A 235 -8.21 17.66 -5.79
C ALA A 235 -8.43 16.35 -5.01
N LEU A 236 -9.60 16.18 -4.39
CA LEU A 236 -10.00 14.95 -3.72
C LEU A 236 -10.08 13.77 -4.72
N GLY A 237 -10.73 13.97 -5.86
CA GLY A 237 -10.78 12.93 -6.92
C GLY A 237 -9.40 12.61 -7.50
N GLN A 238 -8.51 13.60 -7.61
CA GLN A 238 -7.11 13.39 -8.03
C GLN A 238 -6.33 12.60 -6.99
N ALA A 239 -6.48 12.88 -5.69
CA ALA A 239 -5.87 12.10 -4.62
C ALA A 239 -6.37 10.65 -4.61
N MET A 240 -7.68 10.43 -4.77
CA MET A 240 -8.25 9.09 -4.91
C MET A 240 -7.68 8.36 -6.14
N GLY A 241 -7.41 9.09 -7.23
CA GLY A 241 -6.75 8.56 -8.41
C GLY A 241 -5.28 8.20 -8.19
N ALA A 242 -4.52 9.04 -7.48
CA ALA A 242 -3.13 8.77 -7.11
C ALA A 242 -3.00 7.53 -6.21
N LEU A 243 -4.03 7.22 -5.42
CA LEU A 243 -4.12 6.02 -4.60
C LEU A 243 -4.59 4.78 -5.36
N GLY A 244 -4.95 4.92 -6.64
CA GLY A 244 -5.47 3.83 -7.47
C GLY A 244 -6.91 3.42 -7.13
N LEU A 245 -7.66 4.27 -6.43
CA LEU A 245 -9.06 4.03 -6.06
C LEU A 245 -10.06 4.63 -7.06
N LEU A 246 -9.60 5.53 -7.93
CA LEU A 246 -10.38 6.13 -9.03
C LEU A 246 -9.53 6.11 -10.30
N SER A 247 -10.12 5.78 -11.45
CA SER A 247 -9.37 5.71 -12.70
C SER A 247 -10.21 6.13 -13.90
N HIS A 248 -9.59 6.79 -14.88
CA HIS A 248 -10.21 7.01 -16.18
C HIS A 248 -10.46 5.66 -16.86
N VAL A 249 -11.59 5.49 -17.55
CA VAL A 249 -11.97 4.18 -18.11
C VAL A 249 -10.99 3.64 -19.16
N THR A 250 -10.20 4.52 -19.80
CA THR A 250 -9.08 4.13 -20.69
C THR A 250 -7.70 4.26 -20.03
N GLN A 251 -7.64 4.81 -18.82
CA GLN A 251 -6.42 5.04 -18.03
C GLN A 251 -5.43 6.05 -18.65
N GLU A 252 -5.94 6.99 -19.45
CA GLU A 252 -5.14 7.98 -20.19
C GLU A 252 -5.16 9.37 -19.56
N HIS A 253 -6.08 9.64 -18.62
CA HIS A 253 -6.27 10.96 -18.04
C HIS A 253 -6.28 10.91 -16.52
N PRO A 254 -5.67 11.89 -15.83
CA PRO A 254 -5.94 12.13 -14.43
C PRO A 254 -7.40 12.57 -14.24
N PHE A 255 -7.87 12.53 -13.00
CA PHE A 255 -9.21 13.01 -12.67
C PHE A 255 -9.34 14.52 -12.91
N GLN A 256 -10.40 14.90 -13.62
CA GLN A 256 -10.68 16.27 -14.06
C GLN A 256 -12.19 16.54 -13.98
N ASP A 257 -12.52 17.78 -13.67
CA ASP A 257 -13.88 18.34 -13.79
C ASP A 257 -14.24 18.54 -15.27
N ALA A 258 -14.42 17.44 -15.98
CA ALA A 258 -14.62 17.39 -17.42
C ALA A 258 -15.54 16.23 -17.82
N ASP A 259 -16.04 16.27 -19.06
CA ASP A 259 -16.94 15.25 -19.62
C ASP A 259 -16.18 13.99 -20.07
N LEU A 260 -15.39 13.41 -19.15
CA LEU A 260 -14.66 12.17 -19.30
C LEU A 260 -15.25 11.09 -18.39
N PHE A 261 -15.17 9.83 -18.80
CA PHE A 261 -15.64 8.72 -17.99
C PHE A 261 -14.56 8.19 -17.05
N TYR A 262 -14.93 8.07 -15.78
CA TYR A 262 -14.12 7.49 -14.73
C TYR A 262 -14.84 6.31 -14.11
N ARG A 263 -14.13 5.55 -13.29
CA ARG A 263 -14.66 4.44 -12.50
C ARG A 263 -13.90 4.31 -11.19
N LEU A 264 -14.61 3.84 -10.17
CA LEU A 264 -13.97 3.40 -8.94
C LEU A 264 -13.20 2.11 -9.24
N ALA A 265 -11.92 2.11 -8.87
CA ALA A 265 -11.06 0.93 -8.91
C ALA A 265 -11.07 0.21 -7.56
N TRP A 266 -12.26 0.15 -6.96
CA TRP A 266 -12.53 -0.43 -5.65
C TRP A 266 -13.95 -1.03 -5.63
N SER A 267 -14.12 -2.16 -4.96
CA SER A 267 -15.44 -2.74 -4.65
C SER A 267 -15.34 -3.74 -3.49
N PRO A 268 -16.42 -4.00 -2.75
CA PRO A 268 -16.45 -5.08 -1.77
C PRO A 268 -16.18 -6.46 -2.38
N GLY A 269 -16.67 -6.70 -3.61
CA GLY A 269 -16.44 -7.94 -4.34
C GLY A 269 -14.97 -8.19 -4.64
N ALA A 270 -14.24 -7.18 -5.09
CA ALA A 270 -12.79 -7.29 -5.34
C ALA A 270 -11.98 -7.41 -4.03
N ASP A 271 -12.41 -6.76 -2.96
CA ASP A 271 -11.74 -6.83 -1.65
C ASP A 271 -11.90 -8.18 -0.95
N ALA A 272 -12.95 -8.92 -1.26
CA ALA A 272 -13.17 -10.28 -0.77
C ALA A 272 -12.30 -11.34 -1.48
N VAL A 273 -11.67 -11.01 -2.61
CA VAL A 273 -10.88 -11.97 -3.38
C VAL A 273 -9.44 -12.04 -2.82
N PRO A 274 -8.96 -13.22 -2.39
CA PRO A 274 -7.60 -13.38 -1.88
C PRO A 274 -6.56 -13.26 -3.00
N LEU A 275 -5.78 -12.17 -3.01
CA LEU A 275 -4.80 -11.88 -4.05
C LEU A 275 -3.76 -12.99 -4.22
N GLU A 276 -3.29 -13.58 -3.11
CA GLU A 276 -2.34 -14.68 -3.13
C GLU A 276 -2.86 -15.87 -3.95
N ALA A 277 -4.11 -16.28 -3.69
CA ALA A 277 -4.71 -17.42 -4.39
C ALA A 277 -4.95 -17.11 -5.87
N VAL A 278 -5.29 -15.86 -6.20
CA VAL A 278 -5.39 -15.40 -7.59
C VAL A 278 -4.04 -15.48 -8.28
N TYR A 279 -3.00 -14.96 -7.66
CA TYR A 279 -1.65 -15.02 -8.20
C TYR A 279 -1.19 -16.46 -8.43
N ALA A 280 -1.35 -17.34 -7.43
CA ALA A 280 -0.99 -18.76 -7.55
C ALA A 280 -1.78 -19.47 -8.66
N HIS A 281 -3.09 -19.23 -8.77
CA HIS A 281 -3.93 -19.83 -9.80
C HIS A 281 -3.54 -19.40 -11.21
N LEU A 282 -3.33 -18.09 -11.43
CA LEU A 282 -2.97 -17.58 -12.74
C LEU A 282 -1.52 -17.90 -13.14
N ARG A 283 -0.64 -18.17 -12.16
CA ARG A 283 0.72 -18.63 -12.42
C ARG A 283 0.79 -20.05 -12.98
N ASP A 284 -0.25 -20.84 -12.82
CA ASP A 284 -0.35 -22.18 -13.38
C ASP A 284 -0.40 -22.10 -14.92
N PRO A 285 0.59 -22.69 -15.65
CA PRO A 285 0.61 -22.69 -17.11
C PRO A 285 -0.61 -23.37 -17.75
N ASP A 286 -1.28 -24.28 -17.04
CA ASP A 286 -2.48 -24.96 -17.52
C ASP A 286 -3.71 -24.04 -17.44
N VAL A 287 -3.70 -23.05 -16.53
CA VAL A 287 -4.76 -22.06 -16.36
C VAL A 287 -4.56 -20.86 -17.28
N LEU A 288 -3.37 -20.27 -17.27
CA LEU A 288 -3.02 -19.10 -18.08
C LEU A 288 -1.65 -19.29 -18.74
N PRO A 289 -1.60 -19.90 -19.94
CA PRO A 289 -0.34 -20.22 -20.59
C PRO A 289 0.37 -18.97 -21.11
N ALA A 290 1.61 -18.76 -20.66
CA ALA A 290 2.51 -17.77 -21.23
C ALA A 290 3.18 -18.33 -22.50
N ARG A 291 3.11 -17.59 -23.61
CA ARG A 291 3.61 -18.03 -24.92
C ARG A 291 4.34 -16.89 -25.64
N THR A 292 5.16 -17.21 -26.62
CA THR A 292 5.67 -16.19 -27.55
C THR A 292 4.52 -15.73 -28.45
N ARG A 293 4.30 -14.41 -28.50
CA ARG A 293 3.23 -13.78 -29.30
C ARG A 293 3.81 -12.65 -30.13
N SER A 294 3.33 -12.50 -31.36
CA SER A 294 3.79 -11.45 -32.28
C SER A 294 2.75 -10.35 -32.41
N HIS A 295 3.19 -9.09 -32.37
CA HIS A 295 2.34 -7.92 -32.67
C HIS A 295 3.16 -6.85 -33.39
N LEU A 296 2.63 -6.31 -34.48
CA LEU A 296 3.28 -5.30 -35.34
C LEU A 296 4.73 -5.68 -35.75
N GLY A 297 4.96 -6.96 -36.04
CA GLY A 297 6.29 -7.45 -36.46
C GLY A 297 7.30 -7.65 -35.33
N HIS A 298 6.88 -7.49 -34.06
CA HIS A 298 7.71 -7.75 -32.88
C HIS A 298 7.21 -8.97 -32.11
N ASP A 299 8.14 -9.78 -31.62
CA ASP A 299 7.85 -10.97 -30.81
C ASP A 299 8.03 -10.69 -29.31
N TYR A 300 7.04 -11.12 -28.54
CA TYR A 300 6.98 -10.98 -27.09
C TYR A 300 6.97 -12.37 -26.46
N ALA A 301 8.15 -12.83 -26.04
CA ALA A 301 8.32 -14.11 -25.35
C ALA A 301 7.61 -14.13 -23.99
N GLU A 302 7.15 -15.33 -23.59
CA GLU A 302 6.52 -15.62 -22.30
C GLU A 302 5.43 -14.61 -21.92
N SER A 303 4.57 -14.29 -22.89
CA SER A 303 3.48 -13.34 -22.71
C SER A 303 2.11 -14.01 -22.65
N TRP A 304 1.24 -13.41 -21.84
CA TRP A 304 -0.16 -13.79 -21.69
C TRP A 304 -1.05 -12.56 -21.93
N VAL A 305 -2.35 -12.80 -22.20
CA VAL A 305 -3.29 -11.76 -22.62
C VAL A 305 -4.11 -11.28 -21.42
N GLY A 306 -4.28 -9.96 -21.29
CA GLY A 306 -5.02 -9.36 -20.18
C GLY A 306 -6.46 -9.83 -20.08
N ARG A 307 -7.18 -9.92 -21.20
CA ARG A 307 -8.54 -10.46 -21.27
C ARG A 307 -8.62 -11.89 -20.70
N ASP A 308 -7.72 -12.77 -21.12
CA ASP A 308 -7.71 -14.17 -20.68
C ASP A 308 -7.53 -14.27 -19.15
N ALA A 309 -6.66 -13.44 -18.57
CA ALA A 309 -6.49 -13.38 -17.12
C ALA A 309 -7.78 -12.95 -16.39
N VAL A 310 -8.51 -11.97 -16.94
CA VAL A 310 -9.81 -11.56 -16.40
C VAL A 310 -10.81 -12.71 -16.46
N ASP A 311 -10.88 -13.43 -17.59
CA ASP A 311 -11.79 -14.55 -17.77
C ASP A 311 -11.55 -15.65 -16.73
N ARG A 312 -10.29 -15.98 -16.45
CA ARG A 312 -9.92 -16.98 -15.42
C ARG A 312 -10.30 -16.55 -14.02
N VAL A 313 -10.15 -15.27 -13.69
CA VAL A 313 -10.57 -14.76 -12.37
C VAL A 313 -12.09 -14.79 -12.22
N VAL A 314 -12.82 -14.38 -13.25
CA VAL A 314 -14.30 -14.45 -13.27
C VAL A 314 -14.77 -15.90 -13.10
N GLU A 315 -14.20 -16.83 -13.87
CA GLU A 315 -14.57 -18.25 -13.83
C GLU A 315 -14.31 -18.88 -12.45
N ARG A 316 -13.13 -18.62 -11.88
CA ARG A 316 -12.71 -19.28 -10.63
C ARG A 316 -13.37 -18.69 -9.37
N TRP A 317 -13.58 -17.38 -9.30
CA TRP A 317 -14.15 -16.72 -8.12
C TRP A 317 -15.60 -16.26 -8.30
N SER A 318 -16.21 -16.44 -9.48
CA SER A 318 -17.59 -16.02 -9.76
C SER A 318 -17.85 -14.54 -9.44
N VAL A 319 -16.85 -13.70 -9.65
CA VAL A 319 -16.93 -12.23 -9.47
C VAL A 319 -17.27 -11.54 -10.78
N ASP A 320 -17.79 -10.31 -10.69
CA ASP A 320 -18.01 -9.50 -11.87
C ASP A 320 -16.70 -9.23 -12.61
N ARG A 321 -16.78 -9.09 -13.94
CA ARG A 321 -15.61 -8.81 -14.80
C ARG A 321 -14.80 -7.60 -14.36
N ILE A 322 -15.48 -6.60 -13.84
CA ILE A 322 -14.88 -5.36 -13.33
C ILE A 322 -14.16 -5.58 -11.99
N ASP A 323 -14.63 -6.47 -11.13
CA ASP A 323 -13.95 -6.84 -9.89
C ASP A 323 -12.68 -7.66 -10.18
N ALA A 324 -12.75 -8.58 -11.15
CA ALA A 324 -11.58 -9.26 -11.68
C ALA A 324 -10.51 -8.30 -12.22
N TRP A 325 -10.93 -7.24 -12.94
CA TRP A 325 -10.02 -6.18 -13.39
C TRP A 325 -9.38 -5.42 -12.21
N ILE A 326 -10.15 -5.08 -11.16
CA ILE A 326 -9.62 -4.43 -9.94
C ILE A 326 -8.58 -5.33 -9.27
N VAL A 327 -8.87 -6.62 -9.11
CA VAL A 327 -7.95 -7.61 -8.53
C VAL A 327 -6.62 -7.67 -9.30
N LEU A 328 -6.69 -7.71 -10.64
CA LEU A 328 -5.50 -7.75 -11.49
C LEU A 328 -4.70 -6.44 -11.47
N GLN A 329 -5.36 -5.29 -11.40
CA GLN A 329 -4.70 -4.01 -11.16
C GLN A 329 -3.91 -4.02 -9.84
N ARG A 330 -4.52 -4.56 -8.78
CA ARG A 330 -3.86 -4.67 -7.46
C ARG A 330 -2.66 -5.61 -7.52
N LEU A 331 -2.76 -6.76 -8.18
CA LEU A 331 -1.61 -7.66 -8.39
C LEU A 331 -0.47 -6.98 -9.18
N MET A 332 -0.79 -6.22 -10.22
CA MET A 332 0.20 -5.43 -10.95
C MET A 332 0.85 -4.37 -10.05
N ALA A 333 0.07 -3.69 -9.21
CA ALA A 333 0.56 -2.72 -8.22
C ALA A 333 1.39 -3.35 -7.08
N TRP A 334 1.32 -4.68 -6.92
CA TRP A 334 2.22 -5.48 -6.08
C TRP A 334 3.46 -6.00 -6.82
N GLY A 335 3.58 -5.71 -8.12
CA GLY A 335 4.73 -6.05 -8.95
C GLY A 335 4.74 -7.51 -9.43
N CYS A 336 3.61 -8.20 -9.39
CA CYS A 336 3.51 -9.62 -9.77
C CYS A 336 3.72 -9.85 -11.28
N PHE A 337 3.41 -8.86 -12.10
CA PHE A 337 3.55 -8.88 -13.55
C PHE A 337 3.60 -7.45 -14.08
N ASP A 338 4.05 -7.31 -15.32
CA ASP A 338 4.04 -6.02 -16.03
C ASP A 338 3.51 -6.16 -17.45
N HIS A 339 3.05 -5.06 -18.03
CA HIS A 339 2.89 -4.96 -19.47
C HIS A 339 4.25 -5.20 -20.15
N VAL A 340 4.28 -5.95 -21.25
CA VAL A 340 5.55 -6.36 -21.90
C VAL A 340 6.46 -5.19 -22.33
N LEU A 341 5.88 -4.00 -22.52
CA LEU A 341 6.59 -2.75 -22.84
C LEU A 341 6.66 -1.76 -21.67
N ALA A 342 6.15 -2.10 -20.48
CA ALA A 342 5.99 -1.19 -19.33
C ALA A 342 5.24 0.12 -19.67
N ALA A 343 4.49 0.14 -20.77
CA ALA A 343 3.89 1.35 -21.33
C ALA A 343 2.52 1.71 -20.72
N ARG A 344 1.89 0.80 -19.96
CA ARG A 344 0.54 1.03 -19.42
C ARG A 344 0.22 0.16 -18.21
N PRO A 345 -0.76 0.56 -17.38
CA PRO A 345 -1.35 -0.29 -16.35
C PRO A 345 -2.12 -1.48 -16.93
N PHE A 346 -2.66 -2.33 -16.05
CA PHE A 346 -3.42 -3.50 -16.45
C PHE A 346 -4.68 -3.14 -17.26
N GLY A 347 -5.02 -3.93 -18.28
CA GLY A 347 -6.16 -3.67 -19.13
C GLY A 347 -6.88 -4.96 -19.50
N ASP A 348 -8.19 -4.96 -19.34
CA ASP A 348 -9.07 -6.00 -19.87
C ASP A 348 -9.17 -5.84 -21.40
N GLY A 349 -8.33 -6.56 -22.12
CA GLY A 349 -8.21 -6.48 -23.58
C GLY A 349 -7.05 -7.30 -24.13
N GLU A 350 -6.78 -7.12 -25.42
CA GLU A 350 -5.72 -7.80 -26.18
C GLU A 350 -4.33 -7.18 -25.90
N TYR A 351 -4.02 -6.94 -24.63
CA TYR A 351 -2.72 -6.44 -24.19
C TYR A 351 -1.87 -7.58 -23.65
N PHE A 352 -0.57 -7.52 -23.89
CA PHE A 352 0.37 -8.56 -23.50
C PHE A 352 1.05 -8.20 -22.18
N PHE A 353 1.04 -9.15 -21.26
CA PHE A 353 1.67 -9.04 -19.95
C PHE A 353 2.65 -10.18 -19.75
N ARG A 354 3.62 -9.98 -18.87
CA ARG A 354 4.62 -10.98 -18.50
C ARG A 354 4.73 -11.08 -16.99
N TRP A 355 4.78 -12.31 -16.50
CA TRP A 355 5.01 -12.61 -15.09
C TRP A 355 6.36 -12.09 -14.62
N ARG A 356 6.41 -11.61 -13.39
CA ARG A 356 7.65 -11.35 -12.67
C ARG A 356 7.90 -12.49 -11.67
N PRO A 357 9.15 -12.68 -11.23
CA PRO A 357 9.44 -13.44 -10.02
C PRO A 357 8.45 -13.06 -8.92
N GLY A 358 7.82 -14.08 -8.32
CA GLY A 358 6.90 -13.85 -7.21
C GLY A 358 7.64 -13.50 -5.93
N PRO A 359 6.91 -13.01 -4.91
CA PRO A 359 7.39 -13.01 -3.54
C PRO A 359 7.67 -14.41 -3.00
#